data_AF-A0A256XPZ4-F1
#
_entry.id   AF-A0A256XPZ4-F1
#
_cell.length_a   1.000
_cell.length_b   1.000
_cell.length_c   1.000
_cell.angle_alpha   90.00
_cell.angle_beta   90.00
_cell.angle_gamma   90.00
#
_symmetry.space_group_name_H-M   'P 1'
#
loop_
_entity.id
_entity.type
_entity.pdbx_description
1 polymer ?
#
loop_
_entity_poly.entity_id
_entity_poly.type
_entity_poly.pdbx_seq_one_letter_code
_entity_poly.pdbx_strand_id
1 'polypeptide(L)'
;MYDVVKIGEMKLMNLHEPESAGLLEKIDWSEVARVVEKYEPTPLDEILLQAADDIAHLDFVDFGLRWDIAKKFTLRALNYLILRQKIAVKVKDKVVYLPKPSKALKVFSIDAISLPVYEEGNVAIYVLGVFDGDQEVVRSGLKEWYIISKDREAVERKIMDLINEDFKAIVFNYSGFINALNSMGLKHLLITFEGLRSMNKVVDLQEPAVKYFGSDQVALETIGSALGVVKEAYLTDLKLYYDEFLSKIKGLPYSRWWNYSKLLKKYAEKHLANRLRTLYILYLLLREEKVLHT
;
A
#
# COMPACT_ATOMS: atom_id res chain seq x y z
N MET A 1 -28.37 14.56 1.15
CA MET A 1 -29.27 13.47 1.52
C MET A 1 -28.82 12.20 0.80
N TYR A 2 -28.87 11.05 1.46
CA TYR A 2 -28.49 9.76 0.87
C TYR A 2 -29.63 8.77 1.01
N ASP A 3 -29.71 7.81 0.09
CA ASP A 3 -30.71 6.74 0.11
C ASP A 3 -30.05 5.46 -0.47
N VAL A 4 -30.36 4.30 0.11
CA VAL A 4 -30.00 3.01 -0.46
C VAL A 4 -31.28 2.31 -0.93
N VAL A 5 -31.58 2.43 -2.22
CA VAL A 5 -32.74 1.81 -2.85
C VAL A 5 -32.43 0.36 -3.23
N LYS A 6 -33.33 -0.57 -2.92
CA LYS A 6 -33.27 -1.96 -3.42
C LYS A 6 -34.22 -2.09 -4.63
N ILE A 7 -33.68 -2.42 -5.80
CA ILE A 7 -34.43 -2.72 -7.02
C ILE A 7 -34.22 -4.19 -7.36
N GLY A 8 -35.18 -5.06 -7.02
CA GLY A 8 -35.00 -6.51 -7.10
C GLY A 8 -33.87 -6.97 -6.18
N GLU A 9 -32.84 -7.64 -6.70
CA GLU A 9 -31.63 -8.00 -5.94
C GLU A 9 -30.52 -6.93 -5.97
N MET A 10 -30.71 -5.86 -6.74
CA MET A 10 -29.72 -4.81 -6.90
C MET A 10 -29.87 -3.75 -5.81
N LYS A 11 -28.77 -3.32 -5.20
CA LYS A 11 -28.73 -2.20 -4.26
C LYS A 11 -28.10 -0.99 -4.94
N LEU A 12 -28.78 0.15 -4.87
CA LEU A 12 -28.35 1.42 -5.46
C LEU A 12 -28.19 2.44 -4.34
N MET A 13 -26.98 2.96 -4.14
CA MET A 13 -26.72 4.07 -3.22
C MET A 13 -26.81 5.39 -4.00
N ASN A 14 -27.81 6.20 -3.64
CA ASN A 14 -27.98 7.57 -4.09
C ASN A 14 -27.37 8.52 -3.07
N LEU A 15 -26.57 9.46 -3.55
CA LEU A 15 -26.03 10.55 -2.75
C LEU A 15 -26.26 11.84 -3.54
N HIS A 16 -27.01 12.77 -2.97
CA HIS A 16 -27.30 14.05 -3.59
C HIS A 16 -27.20 15.18 -2.57
N GLU A 17 -26.87 16.37 -3.05
CA GLU A 17 -26.88 17.57 -2.23
C GLU A 17 -28.31 18.13 -2.14
N PRO A 18 -28.74 18.64 -0.99
CA PRO A 18 -30.00 19.36 -0.88
C PRO A 18 -30.04 20.59 -1.78
N GLU A 19 -28.89 21.26 -1.94
CA GLU A 19 -28.66 22.37 -2.86
C GLU A 19 -27.42 22.06 -3.70
N SER A 20 -27.49 22.27 -5.01
CA SER A 20 -26.40 21.97 -5.97
C SER A 20 -25.19 22.90 -5.81
N ALA A 21 -24.48 22.78 -4.70
CA ALA A 21 -23.31 23.58 -4.33
C ALA A 21 -21.98 22.99 -4.83
N GLY A 22 -22.00 21.74 -5.33
CA GLY A 22 -20.84 21.03 -5.85
C GLY A 22 -19.81 20.70 -4.76
N LEU A 23 -20.28 20.40 -3.54
CA LEU A 23 -19.48 20.01 -2.38
C LEU A 23 -19.06 18.53 -2.48
N LEU A 24 -19.92 17.63 -2.95
CA LEU A 24 -19.66 16.19 -3.08
C LEU A 24 -18.44 15.91 -3.96
N GLU A 25 -18.20 16.72 -4.99
CA GLU A 25 -17.04 16.63 -5.88
C GLU A 25 -15.77 17.21 -5.23
N LYS A 26 -15.91 18.12 -4.26
CA LYS A 26 -14.78 18.77 -3.56
C LYS A 26 -14.33 18.01 -2.32
N ILE A 27 -15.16 17.13 -1.77
CA ILE A 27 -14.83 16.33 -0.59
C ILE A 27 -13.73 15.30 -0.94
N ASP A 28 -12.68 15.26 -0.12
CA ASP A 28 -11.73 14.16 -0.14
C ASP A 28 -12.32 12.95 0.60
N TRP A 29 -13.04 12.10 -0.14
CA TRP A 29 -13.65 10.89 0.41
C TRP A 29 -12.63 9.90 1.00
N SER A 30 -11.37 9.92 0.55
CA SER A 30 -10.31 9.12 1.18
C SER A 30 -10.00 9.63 2.58
N GLU A 31 -9.99 10.95 2.78
CA GLU A 31 -9.80 11.53 4.10
C GLU A 31 -10.98 11.22 5.02
N VAL A 32 -12.21 11.32 4.53
CA VAL A 32 -13.41 10.93 5.29
C VAL A 32 -13.31 9.46 5.72
N ALA A 33 -12.90 8.56 4.82
CA ALA A 33 -12.71 7.15 5.17
C ALA A 33 -11.63 6.95 6.24
N ARG A 34 -10.52 7.71 6.19
CA ARG A 34 -9.48 7.67 7.25
C ARG A 34 -10.00 8.16 8.60
N VAL A 35 -10.83 9.20 8.62
CA VAL A 35 -11.46 9.71 9.83
C VAL A 35 -12.40 8.65 10.42
N VAL A 36 -13.26 8.06 9.59
CA VAL A 36 -14.16 6.97 10.03
C VAL A 36 -13.37 5.78 10.56
N GLU A 37 -12.29 5.36 9.89
CA GLU A 37 -11.42 4.25 10.31
C GLU A 37 -10.77 4.48 11.68
N LYS A 38 -10.44 5.73 12.03
CA LYS A 38 -9.83 6.09 13.32
C LYS A 38 -10.84 6.51 14.39
N TYR A 39 -12.09 6.70 14.02
CA TYR A 39 -13.12 7.19 14.92
C TYR A 39 -13.41 6.17 16.03
N GLU A 40 -13.40 6.65 17.27
CA GLU A 40 -13.73 5.92 18.48
C GLU A 40 -15.01 6.53 19.09
N PRO A 41 -16.15 5.81 19.05
CA PRO A 41 -17.42 6.30 19.56
C PRO A 41 -17.41 6.42 21.09
N THR A 42 -18.09 7.44 21.57
CA THR A 42 -18.39 7.71 22.97
C THR A 42 -19.91 7.65 23.20
N PRO A 43 -20.38 7.54 24.45
CA PRO A 43 -21.83 7.56 24.73
C PRO A 43 -22.56 8.81 24.23
N LEU A 44 -21.86 9.94 24.09
CA LEU A 44 -22.44 11.17 23.55
C LEU A 44 -22.82 11.03 22.07
N ASP A 45 -22.10 10.19 21.33
CA ASP A 45 -22.29 10.05 19.88
C ASP A 45 -23.61 9.35 19.54
N GLU A 46 -24.11 8.47 20.40
CA GLU A 46 -25.45 7.90 20.25
C GLU A 46 -26.53 8.98 20.39
N ILE A 47 -26.39 9.88 21.38
CA ILE A 47 -27.31 11.00 21.61
C ILE A 47 -27.27 11.95 20.41
N LEU A 48 -26.07 12.22 19.86
CA LEU A 48 -25.90 13.04 18.67
C LEU A 48 -26.52 12.38 17.42
N LEU A 49 -26.38 11.06 17.26
CA LEU A 49 -27.03 10.33 16.17
C LEU A 49 -28.54 10.45 16.26
N GLN A 50 -29.12 10.23 17.44
CA GLN A 50 -30.55 10.36 17.67
C GLN A 50 -31.06 11.78 17.37
N ALA A 51 -30.29 12.82 17.73
CA ALA A 51 -30.66 14.21 17.47
C ALA A 51 -30.51 14.59 15.99
N ALA A 52 -29.57 13.98 15.27
CA ALA A 52 -29.32 14.28 13.86
C ALA A 52 -30.26 13.52 12.92
N ASP A 53 -30.56 12.25 13.23
CA ASP A 53 -31.36 11.35 12.42
C ASP A 53 -31.96 10.24 13.31
N ASP A 54 -33.23 10.43 13.70
CA ASP A 54 -33.97 9.55 14.58
C ASP A 54 -34.25 8.17 13.95
N ILE A 55 -34.48 8.13 12.63
CA ILE A 55 -34.65 6.89 11.87
C ILE A 55 -33.35 6.09 11.86
N ALA A 56 -32.22 6.73 11.57
CA ALA A 56 -30.93 6.06 11.61
C ALA A 56 -30.56 5.56 13.02
N HIS A 57 -30.97 6.26 14.07
CA HIS A 57 -30.81 5.79 15.45
C HIS A 57 -31.64 4.54 15.74
N LEU A 58 -32.91 4.50 15.31
CA LEU A 58 -33.76 3.30 15.47
C LEU A 58 -33.15 2.08 14.75
N ASP A 59 -32.72 2.24 13.49
CA ASP A 59 -32.03 1.18 12.76
C ASP A 59 -30.75 0.74 13.51
N PHE A 60 -30.00 1.69 14.05
CA PHE A 60 -28.78 1.41 14.80
C PHE A 60 -29.03 0.64 16.12
N VAL A 61 -30.14 0.94 16.80
CA VAL A 61 -30.62 0.17 17.96
C VAL A 61 -30.97 -1.26 17.55
N ASP A 62 -31.65 -1.45 16.41
CA ASP A 62 -31.97 -2.78 15.88
C ASP A 62 -30.72 -3.60 15.53
N PHE A 63 -29.63 -2.94 15.12
CA PHE A 63 -28.30 -3.55 14.95
C PHE A 63 -27.53 -3.75 16.27
N GLY A 64 -28.16 -3.50 17.42
CA GLY A 64 -27.59 -3.72 18.76
C GLY A 64 -26.56 -2.68 19.18
N LEU A 65 -26.67 -1.44 18.67
CA LEU A 65 -25.75 -0.32 18.96
C LEU A 65 -24.28 -0.68 18.65
N ARG A 66 -24.06 -1.55 17.67
CA ARG A 66 -22.75 -2.07 17.28
C ARG A 66 -22.02 -1.09 16.35
N TRP A 67 -21.36 -0.11 16.95
CA TRP A 67 -20.57 0.89 16.21
C TRP A 67 -19.49 0.28 15.31
N ASP A 68 -18.91 -0.85 15.69
CA ASP A 68 -17.93 -1.57 14.86
C ASP A 68 -18.54 -2.08 13.55
N ILE A 69 -19.81 -2.48 13.57
CA ILE A 69 -20.57 -2.91 12.40
C ILE A 69 -20.95 -1.69 11.54
N ALA A 70 -21.50 -0.65 12.17
CA ALA A 70 -21.84 0.60 11.48
C ALA A 70 -20.62 1.16 10.73
N LYS A 71 -19.47 1.26 11.40
CA LYS A 71 -18.20 1.70 10.83
C LYS A 71 -17.77 0.87 9.63
N LYS A 72 -17.90 -0.46 9.67
CA LYS A 72 -17.61 -1.34 8.52
C LYS A 72 -18.53 -1.05 7.33
N PHE A 73 -19.83 -0.86 7.55
CA PHE A 73 -20.77 -0.53 6.48
C PHE A 73 -20.56 0.88 5.92
N THR A 74 -20.27 1.87 6.76
CA THR A 74 -19.89 3.23 6.33
C THR A 74 -18.66 3.20 5.44
N LEU A 75 -17.59 2.50 5.85
CA LEU A 75 -16.39 2.35 5.01
C LEU A 75 -16.69 1.67 3.66
N ARG A 76 -17.57 0.66 3.67
CA ARG A 76 -18.02 0.02 2.43
C ARG A 76 -18.80 0.99 1.52
N ALA A 77 -19.65 1.85 2.08
CA ALA A 77 -20.37 2.88 1.33
C ALA A 77 -19.39 3.91 0.74
N LEU A 78 -18.44 4.40 1.53
CA LEU A 78 -17.41 5.36 1.10
C LEU A 78 -16.54 4.81 -0.03
N ASN A 79 -16.24 3.51 -0.02
CA ASN A 79 -15.49 2.87 -1.11
C ASN A 79 -16.14 3.09 -2.49
N TYR A 80 -17.48 3.11 -2.59
CA TYR A 80 -18.15 3.38 -3.86
C TYR A 80 -17.89 4.80 -4.39
N LEU A 81 -17.74 5.77 -3.49
CA LEU A 81 -17.43 7.16 -3.83
C LEU A 81 -15.95 7.31 -4.22
N ILE A 82 -15.05 6.71 -3.44
CA ILE A 82 -13.61 6.75 -3.68
C ILE A 82 -13.25 6.12 -5.03
N LEU A 83 -13.88 5.01 -5.39
CA LEU A 83 -13.65 4.33 -6.68
C LEU A 83 -13.97 5.20 -7.91
N ARG A 84 -14.79 6.26 -7.75
CA ARG A 84 -15.10 7.21 -8.84
C ARG A 84 -14.05 8.31 -8.97
N GLN A 85 -13.25 8.55 -7.94
CA GLN A 85 -12.20 9.57 -7.98
C GLN A 85 -11.07 9.14 -8.91
N LYS A 86 -10.59 10.07 -9.73
CA LYS A 86 -9.47 9.84 -10.66
C LYS A 86 -8.32 10.81 -10.41
N ILE A 87 -7.11 10.37 -10.70
CA ILE A 87 -5.89 11.16 -10.74
C ILE A 87 -5.38 11.23 -12.18
N ALA A 88 -4.85 12.39 -12.57
CA ALA A 88 -4.21 12.57 -13.86
C ALA A 88 -2.73 12.18 -13.76
N VAL A 89 -2.27 11.27 -14.60
CA VAL A 89 -0.87 10.87 -14.72
C VAL A 89 -0.41 11.14 -16.15
N LYS A 90 0.73 11.84 -16.29
CA LYS A 90 1.33 12.10 -17.60
C LYS A 90 2.24 10.94 -17.97
N VAL A 91 1.98 10.32 -19.12
CA VAL A 91 2.77 9.22 -19.67
C VAL A 91 3.13 9.59 -21.11
N LYS A 92 4.43 9.79 -21.38
CA LYS A 92 4.91 10.36 -22.65
C LYS A 92 4.18 11.70 -22.92
N ASP A 93 3.50 11.81 -24.06
CA ASP A 93 2.74 13.00 -24.47
C ASP A 93 1.24 12.91 -24.15
N LYS A 94 0.81 11.90 -23.39
CA LYS A 94 -0.60 11.66 -23.05
C LYS A 94 -0.86 11.87 -21.56
N VAL A 95 -2.04 12.39 -21.25
CA VAL A 95 -2.58 12.41 -19.89
C VAL A 95 -3.57 11.27 -19.76
N VAL A 96 -3.31 10.35 -18.83
CA VAL A 96 -4.16 9.19 -18.54
C VAL A 96 -4.82 9.42 -17.18
N TYR A 97 -6.12 9.18 -17.08
CA TYR A 97 -6.89 9.33 -15.84
C TYR A 97 -7.04 7.98 -15.16
N LEU A 98 -6.28 7.76 -14.09
CA LEU A 98 -6.29 6.52 -13.32
C LEU A 98 -7.24 6.67 -12.13
N PRO A 99 -7.87 5.59 -11.64
CA PRO A 99 -8.51 5.62 -10.33
C PRO A 99 -7.56 6.11 -9.25
N LYS A 100 -8.05 6.87 -8.26
CA LYS A 100 -7.23 7.26 -7.12
C LYS A 100 -6.80 6.01 -6.35
N PRO A 101 -5.51 5.89 -5.95
CA PRO A 101 -5.06 4.83 -5.05
C PRO A 101 -5.96 4.76 -3.81
N SER A 102 -6.40 3.56 -3.46
CA SER A 102 -7.30 3.35 -2.32
C SER A 102 -7.43 1.87 -1.96
N LYS A 103 -7.74 1.58 -0.70
CA LYS A 103 -8.06 0.21 -0.24
C LYS A 103 -9.27 -0.40 -0.98
N ALA A 104 -10.16 0.43 -1.50
CA ALA A 104 -11.36 0.02 -2.24
C ALA A 104 -11.03 -0.82 -3.48
N LEU A 105 -9.83 -0.67 -4.05
CA LEU A 105 -9.38 -1.40 -5.22
C LEU A 105 -8.96 -2.85 -4.93
N LYS A 106 -8.91 -3.26 -3.64
CA LYS A 106 -8.56 -4.62 -3.20
C LYS A 106 -7.23 -5.14 -3.76
N VAL A 107 -6.26 -4.23 -3.85
CA VAL A 107 -4.88 -4.54 -4.21
C VAL A 107 -3.92 -3.81 -3.28
N PHE A 108 -2.76 -4.40 -3.03
CA PHE A 108 -1.67 -3.73 -2.31
C PHE A 108 -0.35 -3.98 -3.04
N SER A 109 0.55 -3.01 -3.04
CA SER A 109 1.94 -3.22 -3.48
C SER A 109 2.81 -3.67 -2.32
N ILE A 110 3.75 -4.56 -2.61
CA ILE A 110 4.74 -5.05 -1.65
C ILE A 110 6.10 -5.14 -2.33
N ASP A 111 7.14 -4.81 -1.57
CA ASP A 111 8.51 -4.88 -2.04
C ASP A 111 9.47 -5.03 -0.86
N ALA A 112 10.69 -5.49 -1.12
CA ALA A 112 11.69 -5.77 -0.12
C ALA A 112 13.11 -5.49 -0.66
N ILE A 113 13.96 -4.89 0.17
CA ILE A 113 15.37 -4.60 -0.17
C ILE A 113 16.27 -5.22 0.88
N SER A 114 17.27 -6.00 0.44
CA SER A 114 18.31 -6.56 1.29
C SER A 114 19.64 -5.86 1.00
N LEU A 115 20.27 -5.31 2.04
CA LEU A 115 21.53 -4.57 1.97
C LEU A 115 22.62 -5.36 2.75
N PRO A 116 23.39 -6.22 2.06
CA PRO A 116 24.33 -7.17 2.69
C PRO A 116 25.57 -6.49 3.26
N VAL A 117 25.69 -6.44 4.58
CA VAL A 117 26.76 -5.72 5.27
C VAL A 117 28.07 -6.51 5.36
N TYR A 118 27.99 -7.83 5.54
CA TYR A 118 29.17 -8.67 5.80
C TYR A 118 28.96 -10.13 5.38
N GLU A 119 30.07 -10.78 5.03
CA GLU A 119 30.20 -12.21 4.66
C GLU A 119 29.02 -12.75 3.85
N GLU A 120 29.03 -12.51 2.54
CA GLU A 120 28.06 -13.11 1.59
C GLU A 120 26.57 -12.96 1.99
N GLY A 121 26.21 -11.95 2.82
CA GLY A 121 24.84 -11.71 3.26
C GLY A 121 24.42 -12.44 4.55
N ASN A 122 25.39 -12.95 5.33
CA ASN A 122 25.16 -13.42 6.70
C ASN A 122 24.65 -12.27 7.58
N VAL A 123 25.19 -11.08 7.40
CA VAL A 123 24.69 -9.86 8.04
C VAL A 123 24.08 -8.96 6.98
N ALA A 124 22.84 -8.53 7.17
CA ALA A 124 22.18 -7.61 6.25
C ALA A 124 21.25 -6.65 6.99
N ILE A 125 21.18 -5.41 6.49
CA ILE A 125 20.05 -4.53 6.79
C ILE A 125 18.97 -4.89 5.77
N TYR A 126 17.79 -5.25 6.24
CA TYR A 126 16.65 -5.47 5.34
C TYR A 126 15.65 -4.34 5.50
N VAL A 127 14.87 -4.09 4.45
CA VAL A 127 13.72 -3.19 4.47
C VAL A 127 12.58 -3.93 3.80
N LEU A 128 11.44 -3.95 4.46
CA LEU A 128 10.21 -4.55 3.95
C LEU A 128 9.10 -3.51 4.05
N GLY A 129 8.21 -3.47 3.06
CA GLY A 129 7.08 -2.56 3.14
C GLY A 129 5.91 -2.97 2.27
N VAL A 130 4.75 -2.45 2.64
CA VAL A 130 3.47 -2.65 1.98
C VAL A 130 2.75 -1.32 1.83
N PHE A 131 2.02 -1.14 0.73
CA PHE A 131 1.13 0.00 0.50
C PHE A 131 -0.21 -0.48 -0.04
N ASP A 132 -1.29 -0.17 0.67
CA ASP A 132 -2.65 -0.66 0.37
C ASP A 132 -3.48 0.29 -0.51
N GLY A 133 -2.85 1.35 -1.02
CA GLY A 133 -3.50 2.41 -1.78
C GLY A 133 -3.76 3.67 -0.96
N ASP A 134 -3.83 3.57 0.37
CA ASP A 134 -4.04 4.72 1.27
C ASP A 134 -2.87 4.95 2.23
N GLN A 135 -2.33 3.88 2.82
CA GLN A 135 -1.28 3.95 3.84
C GLN A 135 -0.14 2.99 3.51
N GLU A 136 1.10 3.48 3.63
CA GLU A 136 2.28 2.63 3.62
C GLU A 136 2.71 2.24 5.04
N VAL A 137 3.14 0.98 5.18
CA VAL A 137 3.86 0.51 6.36
C VAL A 137 5.20 -0.01 5.88
N VAL A 138 6.28 0.69 6.23
CA VAL A 138 7.65 0.35 5.86
C VAL A 138 8.50 0.24 7.12
N ARG A 139 9.26 -0.85 7.22
CA ARG A 139 10.15 -1.10 8.37
C ARG A 139 11.47 -1.67 7.90
N SER A 140 12.56 -1.13 8.45
CA SER A 140 13.89 -1.69 8.35
C SER A 140 14.25 -2.51 9.57
N GLY A 141 15.05 -3.55 9.37
CA GLY A 141 15.53 -4.42 10.43
C GLY A 141 16.91 -4.98 10.13
N LEU A 142 17.38 -5.87 10.99
CA LEU A 142 18.66 -6.55 10.89
C LEU A 142 18.45 -8.05 10.76
N LYS A 143 19.19 -8.64 9.83
CA LYS A 143 19.47 -10.06 9.77
C LYS A 143 20.91 -10.26 10.22
N GLU A 144 21.11 -11.11 11.22
CA GLU A 144 22.40 -11.51 11.76
C GLU A 144 22.45 -13.04 11.79
N TRP A 145 23.10 -13.65 10.80
CA TRP A 145 23.09 -15.10 10.55
C TRP A 145 21.66 -15.66 10.45
N TYR A 146 21.19 -16.33 11.50
CA TYR A 146 19.85 -16.92 11.60
C TYR A 146 18.87 -16.09 12.43
N ILE A 147 19.34 -14.99 13.05
CA ILE A 147 18.55 -14.11 13.89
C ILE A 147 18.03 -12.97 13.03
N ILE A 148 16.71 -12.75 13.08
CA ILE A 148 16.04 -11.68 12.34
C ILE A 148 15.29 -10.82 13.33
N SER A 149 15.57 -9.52 13.32
CA SER A 149 14.94 -8.53 14.19
C SER A 149 13.41 -8.49 14.06
N LYS A 150 12.73 -8.08 15.12
CA LYS A 150 11.26 -8.02 15.18
C LYS A 150 10.64 -6.78 14.51
N ASP A 151 11.44 -5.85 14.00
CA ASP A 151 10.95 -4.61 13.38
C ASP A 151 9.95 -4.81 12.24
N ARG A 152 9.93 -6.01 11.64
CA ARG A 152 9.01 -6.42 10.57
C ARG A 152 7.57 -6.72 11.01
N GLU A 153 7.31 -6.97 12.29
CA GLU A 153 6.01 -7.49 12.77
C GLU A 153 4.81 -6.61 12.35
N ALA A 154 4.98 -5.28 12.31
CA ALA A 154 3.94 -4.37 11.84
C ALA A 154 3.59 -4.56 10.36
N VAL A 155 4.58 -4.85 9.52
CA VAL A 155 4.40 -5.10 8.09
C VAL A 155 3.77 -6.49 7.88
N GLU A 156 4.24 -7.51 8.60
CA GLU A 156 3.71 -8.87 8.54
C GLU A 156 2.23 -8.92 8.94
N ARG A 157 1.87 -8.23 10.03
CA ARG A 157 0.47 -8.11 10.47
C ARG A 157 -0.38 -7.43 9.40
N LYS A 158 0.09 -6.32 8.83
CA LYS A 158 -0.63 -5.61 7.77
C LYS A 158 -0.85 -6.48 6.54
N ILE A 159 0.15 -7.27 6.13
CA ILE A 159 0.02 -8.23 5.02
C ILE A 159 -1.05 -9.27 5.33
N MET A 160 -1.03 -9.85 6.54
CA MET A 160 -2.03 -10.83 6.97
C MET A 160 -3.45 -10.25 6.95
N ASP A 161 -3.65 -9.04 7.46
CA ASP A 161 -4.95 -8.36 7.44
C ASP A 161 -5.46 -8.16 6.00
N LEU A 162 -4.59 -7.68 5.10
CA LEU A 162 -4.93 -7.47 3.69
C LEU A 162 -5.29 -8.79 2.97
N ILE A 163 -4.58 -9.89 3.27
CA ILE A 163 -4.89 -11.21 2.72
C ILE A 163 -6.26 -11.70 3.21
N ASN A 164 -6.54 -11.55 4.50
CA ASN A 164 -7.84 -11.93 5.08
C ASN A 164 -8.99 -11.10 4.52
N GLU A 165 -8.71 -9.87 4.08
CA GLU A 165 -9.65 -8.99 3.39
C GLU A 165 -9.71 -9.19 1.87
N ASP A 166 -9.13 -10.28 1.36
CA ASP A 166 -9.16 -10.74 -0.03
C ASP A 166 -8.38 -9.88 -1.05
N PHE A 167 -7.43 -9.07 -0.57
CA PHE A 167 -6.60 -8.25 -1.46
C PHE A 167 -5.65 -9.10 -2.33
N LYS A 168 -5.34 -8.61 -3.53
CA LYS A 168 -4.24 -9.14 -4.36
C LYS A 168 -2.94 -8.37 -4.12
N ALA A 169 -1.83 -9.07 -4.08
CA ALA A 169 -0.51 -8.47 -3.97
C ALA A 169 0.04 -8.06 -5.34
N ILE A 170 0.71 -6.91 -5.40
CA ILE A 170 1.40 -6.39 -6.58
C ILE A 170 2.89 -6.38 -6.30
N VAL A 171 3.68 -7.00 -7.18
CA VAL A 171 5.15 -7.00 -7.13
C VAL A 171 5.71 -6.58 -8.48
N PHE A 172 6.92 -5.99 -8.49
CA PHE A 172 7.53 -5.62 -9.77
C PHE A 172 7.98 -6.84 -10.55
N ASN A 173 8.72 -7.73 -9.89
CA ASN A 173 9.29 -8.96 -10.41
C ASN A 173 9.20 -9.97 -9.26
N TYR A 174 8.34 -10.97 -9.41
CA TYR A 174 8.06 -11.95 -8.36
C TYR A 174 9.30 -12.75 -7.98
N SER A 175 10.07 -13.23 -8.96
CA SER A 175 11.29 -14.00 -8.72
C SER A 175 12.32 -13.18 -7.94
N GLY A 176 12.50 -11.90 -8.30
CA GLY A 176 13.36 -10.97 -7.57
C GLY A 176 12.89 -10.72 -6.14
N PHE A 177 11.58 -10.55 -5.95
CA PHE A 177 10.97 -10.37 -4.63
C PHE A 177 11.17 -11.60 -3.73
N ILE A 178 10.93 -12.81 -4.24
CA ILE A 178 11.17 -14.05 -3.50
C ILE A 178 12.65 -14.22 -3.16
N ASN A 179 13.56 -13.93 -4.08
CA ASN A 179 15.00 -13.95 -3.80
C ASN A 179 15.38 -12.96 -2.69
N ALA A 180 14.79 -11.75 -2.68
CA ALA A 180 14.97 -10.78 -1.62
C ALA A 180 14.50 -11.33 -0.27
N LEU A 181 13.27 -11.86 -0.17
CA LEU A 181 12.76 -12.48 1.06
C LEU A 181 13.63 -13.65 1.54
N ASN A 182 14.13 -14.48 0.62
CA ASN A 182 15.01 -15.60 0.94
C ASN A 182 16.35 -15.11 1.50
N SER A 183 16.95 -14.09 0.87
CA SER A 183 18.19 -13.47 1.37
C SER A 183 18.03 -12.88 2.78
N MET A 184 16.82 -12.44 3.14
CA MET A 184 16.48 -11.92 4.46
C MET A 184 16.18 -13.02 5.49
N GLY A 185 16.01 -14.26 5.06
CA GLY A 185 15.60 -15.38 5.91
C GLY A 185 14.12 -15.38 6.29
N LEU A 186 13.27 -14.63 5.58
CA LEU A 186 11.84 -14.47 5.88
C LEU A 186 10.99 -15.64 5.35
N LYS A 187 11.24 -16.85 5.87
CA LYS A 187 10.60 -18.09 5.41
C LYS A 187 9.07 -18.08 5.44
N HIS A 188 8.47 -17.45 6.46
CA HIS A 188 7.01 -17.40 6.55
C HIS A 188 6.39 -16.56 5.40
N LEU A 189 7.02 -15.43 5.03
CA LEU A 189 6.56 -14.63 3.89
C LEU A 189 6.79 -15.37 2.58
N LEU A 190 7.92 -16.07 2.44
CA LEU A 190 8.16 -16.91 1.26
C LEU A 190 7.01 -17.90 1.04
N ILE A 191 6.67 -18.69 2.06
CA ILE A 191 5.57 -19.67 1.98
C ILE A 191 4.24 -18.97 1.67
N THR A 192 3.97 -17.84 2.33
CA THR A 192 2.74 -17.05 2.12
C THR A 192 2.62 -16.60 0.66
N PHE A 193 3.67 -16.02 0.08
CA PHE A 193 3.62 -15.49 -1.28
C PHE A 193 3.62 -16.56 -2.35
N GLU A 194 4.30 -17.70 -2.12
CA GLU A 194 4.14 -18.89 -2.98
C GLU A 194 2.70 -19.42 -2.96
N GLY A 195 2.07 -19.46 -1.79
CA GLY A 195 0.65 -19.80 -1.64
C GLY A 195 -0.27 -18.80 -2.36
N LEU A 196 -0.06 -17.50 -2.17
CA LEU A 196 -0.84 -16.48 -2.87
C LEU A 196 -0.68 -16.59 -4.39
N ARG A 197 0.53 -16.89 -4.88
CA ARG A 197 0.79 -17.06 -6.30
C ARG A 197 0.03 -18.25 -6.88
N SER A 198 0.02 -19.40 -6.19
CA SER A 198 -0.75 -20.58 -6.63
C SER A 198 -2.26 -20.33 -6.66
N MET A 199 -2.75 -19.38 -5.84
CA MET A 199 -4.15 -18.91 -5.83
C MET A 199 -4.43 -17.76 -6.82
N ASN A 200 -3.49 -17.38 -7.71
CA ASN A 200 -3.61 -16.21 -8.60
C ASN A 200 -3.92 -14.89 -7.86
N LYS A 201 -3.42 -14.76 -6.63
CA LYS A 201 -3.53 -13.56 -5.78
C LYS A 201 -2.28 -12.68 -5.81
N VAL A 202 -1.34 -12.94 -6.72
CA VAL A 202 -0.15 -12.12 -6.94
C VAL A 202 -0.10 -11.65 -8.39
N VAL A 203 0.11 -10.35 -8.60
CA VAL A 203 0.25 -9.71 -9.90
C VAL A 203 1.72 -9.31 -10.07
N ASP A 204 2.38 -9.90 -11.05
CA ASP A 204 3.74 -9.54 -11.47
C ASP A 204 3.66 -8.49 -12.60
N LEU A 205 4.33 -7.36 -12.42
CA LEU A 205 4.27 -6.24 -13.37
C LEU A 205 5.43 -6.21 -14.38
N GLN A 206 6.46 -7.04 -14.25
CA GLN A 206 7.68 -6.90 -15.04
C GLN A 206 7.39 -7.06 -16.53
N GLU A 207 6.80 -8.18 -16.91
CA GLU A 207 6.47 -8.50 -18.29
C GLU A 207 5.42 -7.53 -18.88
N PRO A 208 4.29 -7.23 -18.19
CA PRO A 208 3.36 -6.19 -18.63
C PRO A 208 4.01 -4.82 -18.84
N ALA A 209 4.92 -4.40 -17.95
CA ALA A 209 5.62 -3.13 -18.06
C ALA A 209 6.57 -3.11 -19.27
N VAL A 210 7.37 -4.16 -19.47
CA VAL A 210 8.24 -4.32 -20.65
C VAL A 210 7.43 -4.22 -21.93
N LYS A 211 6.30 -4.93 -22.01
CA LYS A 211 5.39 -4.90 -23.16
C LYS A 211 4.81 -3.51 -23.42
N TYR A 212 4.38 -2.79 -22.38
CA TYR A 212 3.77 -1.47 -22.52
C TYR A 212 4.78 -0.39 -22.92
N PHE A 213 5.98 -0.41 -22.31
CA PHE A 213 7.00 0.59 -22.60
C PHE A 213 7.82 0.27 -23.85
N GLY A 214 7.83 -0.98 -24.31
CA GLY A 214 8.56 -1.42 -25.50
C GLY A 214 10.08 -1.43 -25.29
N SER A 215 10.53 -1.76 -24.08
CA SER A 215 11.95 -1.79 -23.72
C SER A 215 12.26 -3.01 -22.85
N ASP A 216 13.32 -3.72 -23.17
CA ASP A 216 13.76 -4.93 -22.45
C ASP A 216 14.38 -4.62 -21.07
N GLN A 217 14.66 -3.35 -20.79
CA GLN A 217 15.25 -2.88 -19.54
C GLN A 217 14.40 -1.76 -18.94
N VAL A 218 13.29 -2.15 -18.31
CA VAL A 218 12.47 -1.19 -17.54
C VAL A 218 12.85 -1.27 -16.07
N ALA A 219 13.53 -0.24 -15.57
CA ALA A 219 13.76 -0.07 -14.13
C ALA A 219 12.57 0.66 -13.50
N LEU A 220 12.05 0.14 -12.38
CA LEU A 220 10.93 0.73 -11.65
C LEU A 220 11.17 2.21 -11.29
N GLU A 221 12.42 2.59 -11.02
CA GLU A 221 12.79 3.97 -10.70
C GLU A 221 12.65 4.92 -11.90
N THR A 222 13.05 4.47 -13.09
CA THR A 222 12.85 5.22 -14.33
C THR A 222 11.36 5.41 -14.61
N ILE A 223 10.55 4.37 -14.39
CA ILE A 223 9.09 4.46 -14.47
C ILE A 223 8.57 5.50 -13.46
N GLY A 224 8.96 5.39 -12.19
CA GLY A 224 8.47 6.29 -11.14
C GLY A 224 8.82 7.76 -11.37
N SER A 225 10.01 8.02 -11.93
CA SER A 225 10.43 9.35 -12.35
C SER A 225 9.59 9.86 -13.52
N ALA A 226 9.36 9.02 -14.54
CA ALA A 226 8.54 9.36 -15.70
C ALA A 226 7.06 9.62 -15.34
N LEU A 227 6.52 8.88 -14.36
CA LEU A 227 5.15 9.04 -13.86
C LEU A 227 5.00 10.20 -12.88
N GLY A 228 6.10 10.87 -12.48
CA GLY A 228 6.08 11.95 -11.49
C GLY A 228 5.74 11.50 -10.06
N VAL A 229 5.82 10.19 -9.79
CA VAL A 229 5.54 9.58 -8.48
C VAL A 229 6.76 9.70 -7.57
N VAL A 230 7.97 9.58 -8.14
CA VAL A 230 9.23 9.72 -7.42
C VAL A 230 9.64 11.19 -7.44
N LYS A 231 9.63 11.83 -6.26
CA LYS A 231 10.09 13.22 -6.09
C LYS A 231 11.41 13.32 -5.30
N GLU A 232 11.78 12.29 -4.54
CA GLU A 232 12.92 12.29 -3.60
C GLU A 232 13.44 10.84 -3.38
N ALA A 233 14.65 10.66 -2.86
CA ALA A 233 15.26 9.37 -2.46
C ALA A 233 15.43 8.34 -3.60
N TYR A 234 16.37 8.63 -4.48
CA TYR A 234 16.75 7.78 -5.61
C TYR A 234 17.62 6.59 -5.16
N LEU A 235 17.68 5.55 -5.98
CA LEU A 235 18.54 4.38 -5.78
C LEU A 235 20.01 4.78 -5.74
N THR A 236 20.39 5.80 -6.52
CA THR A 236 21.72 6.41 -6.50
C THR A 236 22.07 6.97 -5.13
N ASP A 237 21.12 7.64 -4.47
CA ASP A 237 21.30 8.16 -3.11
C ASP A 237 21.43 6.99 -2.12
N LEU A 238 20.56 5.98 -2.24
CA LEU A 238 20.63 4.79 -1.39
C LEU A 238 21.97 4.07 -1.52
N LYS A 239 22.48 3.94 -2.75
CA LYS A 239 23.79 3.35 -3.03
C LYS A 239 24.92 4.17 -2.41
N LEU A 240 24.87 5.50 -2.50
CA LEU A 240 25.85 6.38 -1.87
C LEU A 240 25.87 6.18 -0.33
N TYR A 241 24.71 6.25 0.33
CA TYR A 241 24.62 6.04 1.78
C TYR A 241 25.06 4.64 2.21
N TYR A 242 24.80 3.65 1.37
CA TYR A 242 25.23 2.29 1.61
C TYR A 242 26.75 2.14 1.55
N ASP A 243 27.38 2.72 0.54
CA ASP A 243 28.84 2.69 0.38
C ASP A 243 29.54 3.49 1.49
N GLU A 244 29.00 4.65 1.88
CA GLU A 244 29.49 5.39 3.04
C GLU A 244 29.38 4.59 4.34
N PHE A 245 28.27 3.87 4.52
CA PHE A 245 28.07 3.02 5.68
C PHE A 245 29.12 1.89 5.72
N LEU A 246 29.32 1.17 4.61
CA LEU A 246 30.33 0.11 4.49
C LEU A 246 31.75 0.65 4.75
N SER A 247 32.05 1.85 4.25
CA SER A 247 33.33 2.52 4.48
C SER A 247 33.54 2.85 5.98
N LYS A 248 32.52 3.38 6.66
CA LYS A 248 32.57 3.76 8.07
C LYS A 248 32.76 2.58 9.01
N ILE A 249 32.19 1.42 8.68
CA ILE A 249 32.29 0.21 9.52
C ILE A 249 33.56 -0.61 9.26
N LYS A 250 34.31 -0.28 8.21
CA LYS A 250 35.51 -1.03 7.81
C LYS A 250 36.55 -0.97 8.94
N GLY A 251 36.97 -2.15 9.41
CA GLY A 251 37.94 -2.28 10.49
C GLY A 251 37.38 -2.00 11.90
N LEU A 252 36.09 -1.67 12.03
CA LEU A 252 35.42 -1.57 13.32
C LEU A 252 34.92 -2.94 13.80
N PRO A 253 34.88 -3.20 15.11
CA PRO A 253 34.22 -4.38 15.64
C PRO A 253 32.71 -4.32 15.36
N TYR A 254 32.13 -5.48 15.11
CA TYR A 254 30.71 -5.68 14.78
C TYR A 254 29.73 -4.91 15.68
N SER A 255 29.98 -4.93 16.99
CA SER A 255 29.14 -4.27 18.00
C SER A 255 28.97 -2.76 17.80
N ARG A 256 29.86 -2.11 17.02
CA ARG A 256 29.81 -0.67 16.74
C ARG A 256 29.12 -0.33 15.42
N TRP A 257 28.87 -1.29 14.55
CA TRP A 257 28.35 -1.02 13.20
C TRP A 257 26.98 -0.36 13.23
N TRP A 258 26.12 -0.76 14.17
CA TRP A 258 24.73 -0.32 14.25
C TRP A 258 24.55 1.18 14.47
N ASN A 259 25.51 1.81 15.14
CA ASN A 259 25.52 3.24 15.39
C ASN A 259 25.56 4.06 14.09
N TYR A 260 26.09 3.48 13.02
CA TYR A 260 26.23 4.13 11.72
C TYR A 260 25.07 3.81 10.76
N SER A 261 24.17 2.88 11.11
CA SER A 261 23.10 2.40 10.22
C SER A 261 21.86 3.30 10.15
N LYS A 262 21.71 4.24 11.09
CA LYS A 262 20.48 5.04 11.25
C LYS A 262 20.10 5.83 9.98
N LEU A 263 21.09 6.47 9.35
CA LEU A 263 20.85 7.28 8.15
C LEU A 263 20.51 6.39 6.94
N LEU A 264 21.28 5.31 6.75
CA LEU A 264 21.04 4.31 5.71
C LEU A 264 19.63 3.73 5.82
N LYS A 265 19.22 3.29 7.02
CA LYS A 265 17.89 2.76 7.29
C LYS A 265 16.79 3.75 6.91
N LYS A 266 16.91 5.01 7.36
CA LYS A 266 15.95 6.08 7.04
C LYS A 266 15.82 6.30 5.52
N TYR A 267 16.93 6.36 4.79
CA TYR A 267 16.91 6.53 3.34
C TYR A 267 16.35 5.30 2.62
N ALA A 268 16.70 4.10 3.07
CA ALA A 268 16.21 2.85 2.49
C ALA A 268 14.69 2.68 2.68
N GLU A 269 14.16 3.03 3.86
CA GLU A 269 12.71 3.05 4.12
C GLU A 269 11.99 4.05 3.21
N LYS A 270 12.54 5.26 3.07
CA LYS A 270 11.97 6.29 2.18
C LYS A 270 11.99 5.86 0.71
N HIS A 271 13.11 5.28 0.26
CA HIS A 271 13.24 4.74 -1.09
C HIS A 271 12.21 3.63 -1.34
N LEU A 272 12.06 2.69 -0.40
CA LEU A 272 11.08 1.60 -0.52
C LEU A 272 9.64 2.13 -0.55
N ALA A 273 9.30 3.13 0.28
CA ALA A 273 7.98 3.77 0.24
C ALA A 273 7.64 4.36 -1.15
N ASN A 274 8.62 5.00 -1.80
CA ASN A 274 8.44 5.55 -3.15
C ASN A 274 8.28 4.44 -4.20
N ARG A 275 9.03 3.34 -4.08
CA ARG A 275 8.87 2.15 -4.94
C ARG A 275 7.49 1.54 -4.81
N LEU A 276 6.96 1.38 -3.59
CA LEU A 276 5.63 0.83 -3.35
C LEU A 276 4.53 1.68 -4.00
N ARG A 277 4.59 3.00 -3.85
CA ARG A 277 3.65 3.91 -4.53
C ARG A 277 3.77 3.81 -6.05
N THR A 278 4.99 3.76 -6.56
CA THR A 278 5.26 3.61 -7.99
C THR A 278 4.67 2.32 -8.54
N LEU A 279 4.83 1.20 -7.82
CA LEU A 279 4.25 -0.08 -8.20
C LEU A 279 2.73 -0.02 -8.27
N TYR A 280 2.11 0.63 -7.29
CA TYR A 280 0.67 0.78 -7.26
C TYR A 280 0.16 1.60 -8.45
N ILE A 281 0.77 2.77 -8.73
CA ILE A 281 0.39 3.59 -9.87
C ILE A 281 0.65 2.88 -11.20
N LEU A 282 1.76 2.16 -11.31
CA LEU A 282 2.08 1.36 -12.50
C LEU A 282 1.03 0.28 -12.74
N TYR A 283 0.60 -0.44 -11.70
CA TYR A 283 -0.50 -1.40 -11.80
C TYR A 283 -1.77 -0.74 -12.33
N LEU A 284 -2.16 0.42 -11.78
CA LEU A 284 -3.36 1.12 -12.23
C LEU A 284 -3.27 1.56 -13.69
N LEU A 285 -2.10 2.06 -14.10
CA LEU A 285 -1.84 2.44 -15.48
C LEU A 285 -1.99 1.26 -16.43
N LEU A 286 -1.30 0.15 -16.14
CA LEU A 286 -1.32 -1.03 -16.99
C LEU A 286 -2.71 -1.70 -17.03
N ARG A 287 -3.49 -1.58 -15.96
CA ARG A 287 -4.89 -2.01 -15.92
C ARG A 287 -5.79 -1.14 -16.80
N GLU A 288 -5.68 0.19 -16.70
CA GLU A 288 -6.49 1.13 -17.49
C GLU A 288 -6.19 0.99 -19.00
N GLU A 289 -4.92 0.79 -19.35
CA GLU A 289 -4.44 0.57 -20.71
C GLU A 289 -4.69 -0.88 -21.22
N LYS A 290 -5.38 -1.71 -20.44
CA LYS A 290 -5.76 -3.10 -20.78
C LYS A 290 -4.58 -4.00 -21.13
N VAL A 291 -3.42 -3.73 -20.56
CA VAL A 291 -2.21 -4.57 -20.70
C VAL A 291 -2.27 -5.76 -19.76
N LEU A 292 -2.90 -5.58 -18.59
CA LEU A 292 -3.17 -6.66 -17.64
C LEU A 292 -4.44 -7.40 -18.05
N HIS A 293 -4.32 -8.72 -18.25
CA HIS A 293 -5.48 -9.61 -18.34
C HIS A 293 -5.95 -9.91 -16.91
N THR A 294 -6.92 -9.14 -16.41
CA THR A 294 -7.59 -9.40 -15.13
C THR A 294 -8.73 -10.41 -15.27
#